data_AF-A0A7J6PW90-F1
#
_entry.id   AF-A0A7J6PW90-F1
#
_cell.length_a   1.000
_cell.length_b   1.000
_cell.length_c   1.000
_cell.angle_alpha   90.00
_cell.angle_beta   90.00
_cell.angle_gamma   90.00
#
_symmetry.space_group_name_H-M   'P 1'
#
loop_
_entity.id
_entity.type
_entity.pdbx_description
1 polymer ?
#
loop_
_entity_poly.entity_id
_entity_poly.type
_entity_poly.pdbx_seq_one_letter_code
_entity_poly.pdbx_strand_id
1 'polypeptide(L)'
;LHMIGTLWGRRSAAERSFPCRVHHLKRPIPVQHRFFIPGLILGAGLVPFGCVFIEMYFVFSSLWSYNKIYYVYGFMLAILGLLTMVLVCVSITCVYLLLNNEDYRWQWMSFLCSSSIGIYIALYSIYYYHHSTHMSGISQWLYYVCTNTFICLGMTLFCGTVGYLGACKFVFAIYRNIKSD
;
A
#
# COMPACT_ATOMS: atom_id res chain seq x y z
N LEU A 1 -11.48 -25.62 -3.72
CA LEU A 1 -10.89 -24.39 -3.13
C LEU A 1 -11.50 -24.01 -1.77
N HIS A 2 -12.82 -23.97 -1.61
CA HIS A 2 -13.46 -23.59 -0.33
C HIS A 2 -13.09 -24.48 0.88
N MET A 3 -13.02 -25.81 0.74
CA MET A 3 -12.65 -26.70 1.86
C MET A 3 -11.19 -26.54 2.31
N ILE A 4 -10.27 -26.26 1.38
CA ILE A 4 -8.86 -26.02 1.71
C ILE A 4 -8.72 -24.68 2.45
N GLY A 5 -9.46 -23.66 2.00
CA GLY A 5 -9.51 -22.35 2.66
C GLY A 5 -10.08 -22.44 4.08
N THR A 6 -11.13 -23.23 4.31
CA THR A 6 -11.70 -23.41 5.67
C THR A 6 -10.76 -24.19 6.60
N LEU A 7 -10.08 -25.23 6.10
CA LEU A 7 -9.10 -25.98 6.89
C LEU A 7 -7.90 -25.11 7.27
N TRP A 8 -7.37 -24.31 6.33
CA TRP A 8 -6.25 -23.40 6.59
C TRP A 8 -6.67 -22.26 7.52
N GLY A 9 -7.89 -21.72 7.34
CA GLY A 9 -8.45 -20.71 8.22
C GLY A 9 -8.60 -21.19 9.66
N ARG A 10 -9.07 -22.42 9.87
CA ARG A 10 -9.21 -23.01 11.22
C ARG A 10 -7.87 -23.25 11.91
N ARG A 11 -6.83 -23.71 11.18
CA ARG A 11 -5.48 -23.88 11.73
C ARG A 11 -4.83 -22.54 12.08
N SER A 12 -4.87 -21.57 11.16
CA SER A 12 -4.31 -20.23 11.38
C SER A 12 -5.02 -19.44 12.49
N ALA A 13 -6.32 -19.66 12.71
CA ALA A 13 -7.08 -19.02 13.77
C ALA A 13 -6.70 -19.56 15.16
N ALA A 14 -6.41 -20.86 15.28
CA ALA A 14 -5.99 -21.47 16.54
C ALA A 14 -4.60 -20.97 17.02
N GLU A 15 -3.73 -20.59 16.09
CA GLU A 15 -2.36 -20.15 16.38
C GLU A 15 -2.24 -18.63 16.62
N ARG A 16 -3.31 -17.87 16.34
CA ARG A 16 -3.33 -16.41 16.46
C ARG A 16 -3.71 -15.94 17.86
N SER A 17 -3.09 -16.51 18.90
CA SER A 17 -3.13 -15.94 20.24
C SER A 17 -2.33 -14.63 20.26
N PHE A 18 -2.87 -13.59 20.89
CA PHE A 18 -2.15 -12.33 21.06
C PHE A 18 -0.83 -12.59 21.81
N PRO A 19 0.32 -12.07 21.33
CA PRO A 19 1.64 -12.36 21.91
C PRO A 19 1.77 -11.87 23.36
N CYS A 20 0.95 -10.90 23.76
CA CYS A 20 0.92 -10.33 25.10
C CYS A 20 -0.48 -10.37 25.72
N ARG A 21 -0.51 -10.39 27.06
CA ARG A 21 -1.76 -10.24 27.82
C ARG A 21 -2.28 -8.82 27.59
N VAL A 22 -3.41 -8.69 26.91
CA VAL A 22 -4.03 -7.39 26.63
C VAL A 22 -4.70 -6.90 27.91
N HIS A 23 -4.39 -5.66 28.32
CA HIS A 23 -5.07 -5.03 29.45
C HIS A 23 -6.46 -4.57 28.99
N HIS A 24 -7.51 -4.86 29.77
CA HIS A 24 -8.90 -4.56 29.38
C HIS A 24 -9.21 -3.05 29.35
N LEU A 25 -8.41 -2.24 30.05
CA LEU A 25 -8.56 -0.78 30.05
C LEU A 25 -7.80 -0.14 28.88
N LYS A 26 -8.51 0.63 28.05
CA LYS A 26 -7.93 1.40 26.95
C LYS A 26 -7.08 2.53 27.54
N ARG A 27 -5.78 2.55 27.25
CA ARG A 27 -4.92 3.69 27.63
C ARG A 27 -5.38 4.96 26.87
N PRO A 28 -5.42 6.13 27.53
CA PRO A 28 -5.69 7.38 26.85
C PRO A 28 -4.59 7.67 25.82
N ILE A 29 -4.97 8.10 24.62
CA ILE A 29 -4.01 8.45 23.56
C ILE A 29 -3.55 9.89 23.83
N PRO A 30 -2.24 10.18 23.86
CA PRO A 30 -1.76 11.55 24.00
C PRO A 30 -2.24 12.42 22.82
N VAL A 31 -2.47 13.71 23.09
CA VAL A 31 -2.87 14.65 22.04
C VAL A 31 -1.71 14.89 21.08
N GLN A 32 -1.77 14.28 19.90
CA GLN A 32 -0.77 14.47 18.86
C GLN A 32 -1.06 15.74 18.04
N HIS A 33 0.00 16.28 17.44
CA HIS A 33 -0.10 17.39 16.50
C HIS A 33 -0.99 16.99 15.31
N ARG A 34 -2.00 17.81 14.97
CA ARG A 34 -3.01 17.52 13.92
C ARG A 34 -2.40 17.17 12.56
N PHE A 35 -1.25 17.76 12.21
CA PHE A 35 -0.53 17.48 10.95
C PHE A 35 0.38 16.24 10.96
N PHE A 36 0.62 15.59 12.10
CA PHE A 36 1.53 14.43 12.18
C PHE A 36 0.99 13.23 11.37
N ILE A 37 -0.25 12.85 11.62
CA ILE A 37 -0.92 11.73 10.95
C ILE A 37 -1.04 11.94 9.43
N PRO A 38 -1.59 13.05 8.91
CA PRO A 38 -1.69 13.24 7.46
C PRO A 38 -0.31 13.41 6.80
N GLY A 39 0.65 14.04 7.48
CA GLY A 39 2.02 14.16 6.99
C GLY A 39 2.71 12.80 6.85
N LEU A 40 2.50 11.90 7.81
CA LEU A 40 3.03 10.54 7.77
C LEU A 40 2.43 9.74 6.61
N ILE A 41 1.11 9.84 6.37
CA ILE A 41 0.43 9.11 5.29
C ILE A 41 0.92 9.58 3.92
N LEU A 42 0.99 10.90 3.70
CA LEU A 42 1.45 11.45 2.43
C LEU A 42 2.95 11.18 2.22
N GLY A 43 3.79 11.46 3.22
CA GLY A 43 5.23 11.25 3.13
C GLY A 43 5.62 9.79 2.86
N ALA A 44 4.86 8.83 3.41
CA ALA A 44 5.11 7.41 3.20
C ALA A 44 5.03 6.99 1.73
N GLY A 45 4.11 7.56 0.95
CA GLY A 45 3.89 7.17 -0.44
C GLY A 45 4.92 7.76 -1.41
N LEU A 46 5.68 8.78 -1.01
CA LEU A 46 6.62 9.47 -1.88
C LEU A 46 7.86 8.63 -2.24
N VAL A 47 8.39 7.88 -1.27
CA VAL A 47 9.53 6.96 -1.48
C VAL A 47 9.20 5.85 -2.48
N PRO A 48 8.13 5.04 -2.30
CA PRO A 48 7.80 3.97 -3.24
C PRO A 48 7.30 4.52 -4.59
N PHE A 49 6.72 5.73 -4.63
CA PHE A 49 6.41 6.41 -5.89
C PHE A 49 7.68 6.71 -6.71
N GLY A 50 8.73 7.23 -6.07
CA GLY A 50 10.01 7.49 -6.72
C GLY A 50 10.63 6.22 -7.34
N CYS A 51 10.52 5.08 -6.66
CA CYS A 51 11.02 3.79 -7.16
C CYS A 51 10.28 3.29 -8.41
N VAL A 52 8.99 3.59 -8.56
CA VAL A 52 8.15 3.07 -9.65
C VAL A 52 7.90 4.10 -10.75
N PHE A 53 8.40 5.33 -10.59
CA PHE A 53 8.11 6.45 -11.48
C PHE A 53 8.39 6.15 -12.96
N ILE A 54 9.55 5.56 -13.28
CA ILE A 54 9.94 5.27 -14.67
C ILE A 54 9.10 4.14 -15.28
N GLU A 55 8.75 3.13 -14.49
CA GLU A 55 7.88 2.04 -14.93
C GLU A 55 6.47 2.52 -15.18
N MET A 56 5.98 3.45 -14.35
CA MET A 56 4.67 4.02 -14.55
C MET A 56 4.58 4.72 -15.92
N TYR A 57 5.62 5.45 -16.32
CA TYR A 57 5.69 6.04 -17.66
C TYR A 57 5.62 4.96 -18.76
N PHE A 58 6.38 3.88 -18.61
CA PHE A 58 6.40 2.80 -19.58
C PHE A 58 5.06 2.06 -19.69
N VAL A 59 4.40 1.77 -18.55
CA VAL A 59 3.05 1.20 -18.49
C VAL A 59 2.06 2.11 -19.19
N PHE A 60 2.00 3.39 -18.83
CA PHE A 60 1.04 4.33 -19.41
C PHE A 60 1.26 4.54 -20.91
N SER A 61 2.51 4.65 -21.34
CA SER A 61 2.88 4.74 -22.77
C SER A 61 2.43 3.49 -23.55
N SER A 62 2.55 2.31 -22.96
CA SER A 62 2.12 1.04 -23.56
C SER A 62 0.59 0.88 -23.65
N LEU A 63 -0.14 1.37 -22.65
CA LEU A 63 -1.59 1.24 -22.60
C LEU A 63 -2.30 2.24 -23.53
N TRP A 64 -1.76 3.45 -23.67
CA TRP A 64 -2.46 4.57 -24.31
C TRP A 64 -1.88 5.05 -25.64
N SER A 65 -0.55 5.06 -25.82
CA SER A 65 0.09 5.62 -27.02
C SER A 65 0.56 4.57 -28.03
N TYR A 66 1.08 3.45 -27.55
CA TYR A 66 1.62 2.40 -28.39
C TYR A 66 0.94 1.09 -28.03
N ASN A 67 -0.14 0.74 -28.72
CA ASN A 67 -0.80 -0.58 -28.63
C ASN A 67 0.11 -1.70 -29.21
N LYS A 68 1.41 -1.64 -28.90
CA LYS A 68 2.44 -2.63 -29.17
C LYS A 68 2.72 -3.34 -27.85
N ILE A 69 2.60 -4.66 -27.89
CA ILE A 69 2.88 -5.56 -26.78
C ILE A 69 4.21 -5.19 -26.14
N TYR A 70 4.17 -4.77 -24.88
CA TYR A 70 5.36 -4.47 -24.11
C TYR A 70 6.12 -5.77 -23.90
N TYR A 71 7.16 -6.02 -24.69
CA TYR A 71 7.89 -7.30 -24.70
C TYR A 71 8.75 -7.55 -23.46
N VAL A 72 8.70 -6.67 -22.46
CA VAL A 72 9.57 -6.70 -21.27
C VAL A 72 8.79 -6.99 -19.98
N TYR A 73 7.88 -7.97 -20.02
CA TYR A 73 7.14 -8.41 -18.83
C TYR A 73 8.04 -8.89 -17.67
N GLY A 74 9.24 -9.41 -17.97
CA GLY A 74 10.20 -9.86 -16.95
C GLY A 74 10.77 -8.72 -16.10
N PHE A 75 10.98 -7.55 -16.69
CA PHE A 75 11.49 -6.37 -15.97
C PHE A 75 10.43 -5.76 -15.05
N MET A 76 9.17 -5.72 -15.49
CA MET A 76 8.05 -5.29 -14.65
C MET A 76 7.88 -6.18 -13.41
N LEU A 77 8.07 -7.50 -13.55
CA LEU A 77 7.98 -8.42 -12.42
C LEU A 77 9.09 -8.17 -11.39
N ALA A 78 10.33 -7.91 -11.84
CA ALA A 78 11.44 -7.58 -10.96
C ALA A 78 11.17 -6.30 -10.16
N ILE A 79 10.60 -5.28 -10.80
CA ILE A 79 10.29 -4.00 -10.14
C ILE A 79 9.07 -4.14 -9.22
N LEU A 80 8.10 -4.99 -9.54
CA LEU A 80 7.03 -5.34 -8.61
C LEU A 80 7.60 -5.99 -7.35
N GLY A 81 8.59 -6.88 -7.47
CA GLY A 81 9.32 -7.44 -6.33
C GLY A 81 9.99 -6.35 -5.49
N LEU A 82 10.74 -5.44 -6.13
CA LEU A 82 11.37 -4.31 -5.44
C LEU A 82 10.35 -3.40 -4.75
N LEU A 83 9.23 -3.08 -5.42
CA LEU A 83 8.12 -2.31 -4.86
C LEU A 83 7.58 -2.97 -3.59
N THR A 84 7.34 -4.28 -3.59
CA THR A 84 6.85 -4.98 -2.38
C THR A 84 7.84 -4.87 -1.22
N MET A 85 9.14 -4.98 -1.48
CA MET A 85 10.18 -4.82 -0.45
C MET A 85 10.18 -3.40 0.14
N VAL A 86 10.13 -2.38 -0.72
CA VAL A 86 10.08 -0.97 -0.29
C VAL A 86 8.80 -0.69 0.50
N LEU A 87 7.64 -1.17 0.03
CA LEU A 87 6.36 -1.00 0.73
C LEU A 87 6.39 -1.60 2.14
N VAL A 88 6.97 -2.79 2.31
CA VAL A 88 7.12 -3.40 3.64
C VAL A 88 8.01 -2.54 4.53
N CYS A 89 9.16 -2.07 4.02
CA CYS A 89 10.07 -1.21 4.78
C CYS A 89 9.42 0.11 5.23
N VAL A 90 8.72 0.78 4.31
CA VAL A 90 7.99 2.03 4.59
C VAL A 90 6.87 1.77 5.61
N SER A 91 6.10 0.70 5.44
CA SER A 91 5.00 0.37 6.36
C SER A 91 5.50 0.10 7.78
N ILE A 92 6.61 -0.64 7.92
CA ILE A 92 7.28 -0.88 9.21
C ILE A 92 7.70 0.45 9.85
N THR A 93 8.33 1.33 9.08
CA THR A 93 8.78 2.64 9.56
C THR A 93 7.61 3.51 10.04
N CYS A 94 6.52 3.58 9.28
CA CYS A 94 5.32 4.31 9.67
C CYS A 94 4.70 3.77 10.97
N VAL A 95 4.60 2.45 11.09
CA VAL A 95 4.06 1.79 12.28
C VAL A 95 4.96 2.02 13.49
N TYR A 96 6.29 1.94 13.32
CA TYR A 96 7.24 2.22 14.38
C TYR A 96 7.10 3.66 14.90
N LEU A 97 7.02 4.65 14.00
CA LEU A 97 6.79 6.05 14.39
C LEU A 97 5.45 6.25 15.09
N LEU A 98 4.39 5.56 14.63
CA LEU A 98 3.08 5.63 15.28
C LEU A 98 3.10 5.04 16.69
N LEU A 99 3.77 3.89 16.88
CA LEU A 99 3.93 3.24 18.18
C LEU A 99 4.78 4.09 19.14
N ASN A 100 5.79 4.80 18.64
CA ASN A 100 6.58 5.74 19.44
C ASN A 100 5.72 6.90 19.97
N ASN A 101 4.73 7.36 19.20
CA ASN A 101 3.74 8.35 19.65
C ASN A 101 2.59 7.75 20.49
N GLU A 102 2.77 6.54 21.01
CA GLU A 102 1.81 5.80 21.85
C GLU A 102 0.43 5.55 21.21
N ASP A 103 0.32 5.68 19.89
CA ASP A 103 -0.92 5.40 19.16
C ASP A 103 -1.01 3.92 18.78
N TYR A 104 -1.92 3.19 19.43
CA TYR A 104 -2.12 1.75 19.19
C TYR A 104 -2.94 1.42 17.93
N ARG A 105 -3.43 2.42 17.19
CA ARG A 105 -4.32 2.26 16.01
C ARG A 105 -3.53 2.01 14.71
N TRP A 106 -2.55 1.11 14.77
CA TRP A 106 -1.61 0.87 13.67
C TRP A 106 -2.19 0.14 12.45
N GLN A 107 -3.29 -0.61 12.62
CA GLN A 107 -3.86 -1.44 11.55
C GLN A 107 -4.28 -0.62 10.34
N TRP A 108 -5.18 0.36 10.54
CA TRP A 108 -5.65 1.23 9.45
C TRP A 108 -4.57 2.19 8.98
N MET A 109 -3.68 2.65 9.87
CA MET A 109 -2.58 3.54 9.49
C MET A 109 -1.57 2.86 8.58
N SER A 110 -1.16 1.61 8.88
CA SER A 110 -0.25 0.84 8.02
C SER A 110 -0.81 0.64 6.62
N PHE A 111 -2.12 0.36 6.52
CA PHE A 111 -2.82 0.24 5.26
C PHE A 111 -2.85 1.58 4.50
N LEU A 112 -3.26 2.67 5.16
CA LEU A 112 -3.36 4.00 4.55
C LEU A 112 -2.01 4.57 4.12
N CYS A 113 -0.94 4.35 4.91
CA CYS A 113 0.41 4.81 4.57
C CYS A 113 0.97 4.11 3.33
N SER A 114 0.69 2.82 3.14
CA SER A 114 1.12 2.09 1.94
C SER A 114 0.19 2.31 0.74
N SER A 115 -1.08 2.59 1.01
CA SER A 115 -2.12 2.92 0.03
C SER A 115 -1.93 4.32 -0.60
N SER A 116 -1.25 5.25 0.09
CA SER A 116 -1.05 6.61 -0.40
C SER A 116 -0.31 6.71 -1.74
N ILE A 117 0.46 5.67 -2.13
CA ILE A 117 1.02 5.54 -3.48
C ILE A 117 -0.05 5.64 -4.59
N GLY A 118 -1.26 5.16 -4.32
CA GLY A 118 -2.41 5.26 -5.22
C GLY A 118 -2.81 6.71 -5.53
N ILE A 119 -2.66 7.62 -4.57
CA ILE A 119 -2.93 9.05 -4.77
C ILE A 119 -1.91 9.62 -5.77
N TYR A 120 -0.64 9.26 -5.64
CA TYR A 120 0.41 9.70 -6.57
C TYR A 120 0.20 9.13 -7.98
N ILE A 121 -0.21 7.86 -8.07
CA ILE A 121 -0.59 7.21 -9.34
C ILE A 121 -1.80 7.91 -9.99
N ALA A 122 -2.83 8.24 -9.20
CA ALA A 122 -3.99 8.96 -9.70
C ALA A 122 -3.61 10.34 -10.25
N LEU A 123 -2.79 11.11 -9.51
CA LEU A 123 -2.30 12.41 -9.97
C LEU A 123 -1.49 12.31 -11.26
N TYR A 124 -0.63 11.31 -11.37
CA TYR A 124 0.13 11.07 -12.60
C TYR A 124 -0.79 10.73 -13.78
N SER A 125 -1.84 9.94 -13.56
CA SER A 125 -2.81 9.62 -14.63
C SER A 125 -3.55 10.86 -15.16
N ILE A 126 -3.84 11.83 -14.30
CA ILE A 126 -4.45 13.11 -14.71
C ILE A 126 -3.45 13.95 -15.50
N TYR A 127 -2.20 14.03 -15.03
CA TYR A 127 -1.12 14.72 -15.75
C TYR A 127 -0.89 14.12 -17.15
N TYR A 128 -0.82 12.79 -17.24
CA TYR A 128 -0.62 12.07 -18.49
C TYR A 128 -1.75 12.30 -19.50
N TYR A 129 -3.00 12.32 -19.02
CA TYR A 129 -4.17 12.62 -19.84
C TYR A 129 -4.01 13.97 -20.57
N HIS A 130 -3.67 15.02 -19.82
CA HIS A 130 -3.59 16.37 -20.38
C HIS A 130 -2.39 16.57 -21.32
N HIS A 131 -1.26 15.91 -21.06
CA HIS A 131 -0.02 16.18 -21.80
C HIS A 131 0.21 15.24 -22.99
N SER A 132 -0.32 14.00 -22.94
CA SER A 132 0.05 12.94 -23.89
C SER A 132 -1.13 12.37 -24.71
N THR A 133 -2.38 12.59 -24.32
CA THR A 133 -3.52 11.98 -25.03
C THR A 133 -4.11 12.91 -26.08
N HIS A 134 -4.06 12.50 -27.35
CA HIS A 134 -4.78 13.12 -28.48
C HIS A 134 -6.19 12.50 -28.66
N MET A 135 -6.84 12.12 -27.55
CA MET A 135 -8.17 11.51 -27.58
C MET A 135 -9.24 12.62 -27.55
N SER A 136 -10.12 12.64 -28.56
CA SER A 136 -11.19 13.62 -28.67
C SER A 136 -12.56 12.91 -28.63
N GLY A 137 -13.38 13.30 -27.65
CA GLY A 137 -14.75 12.80 -27.47
C GLY A 137 -15.05 12.32 -26.06
N ILE A 138 -16.31 12.49 -25.64
CA ILE A 138 -16.79 12.15 -24.29
C ILE A 138 -16.65 10.65 -24.00
N SER A 139 -16.92 9.79 -24.99
CA SER A 139 -16.81 8.33 -24.83
C SER A 139 -15.37 7.86 -24.62
N GLN A 140 -14.39 8.49 -25.29
CA GLN A 140 -12.96 8.17 -25.11
C GLN A 140 -12.46 8.66 -23.74
N TRP A 141 -12.90 9.85 -23.32
CA TRP A 141 -12.61 10.36 -21.98
C TRP A 141 -13.16 9.46 -20.88
N LEU A 142 -14.43 9.05 -20.98
CA LEU A 142 -15.04 8.16 -20.00
C LEU A 142 -14.31 6.81 -19.93
N TYR A 143 -13.97 6.22 -21.07
CA TYR A 143 -13.18 5.00 -21.13
C TYR A 143 -11.82 5.15 -20.43
N TYR A 144 -11.13 6.26 -20.66
CA TYR A 144 -9.86 6.58 -19.99
C TYR A 144 -10.01 6.68 -18.48
N VAL A 145 -10.99 7.46 -18.01
CA VAL A 145 -11.22 7.67 -16.57
C VAL A 145 -11.62 6.38 -15.87
N CYS A 146 -12.54 5.59 -16.44
CA CYS A 146 -12.96 4.32 -15.86
C CYS A 146 -11.78 3.35 -15.75
N THR A 147 -11.04 3.14 -16.83
CA THR A 147 -9.92 2.18 -16.87
C THR A 147 -8.82 2.57 -15.87
N ASN A 148 -8.43 3.84 -15.84
CA ASN A 148 -7.41 4.32 -14.89
C ASN A 148 -7.89 4.28 -13.44
N THR A 149 -9.18 4.52 -13.17
CA THR A 149 -9.75 4.38 -11.82
C THR A 149 -9.65 2.94 -11.34
N PHE A 150 -9.97 1.95 -12.20
CA PHE A 150 -9.83 0.53 -11.85
C PHE A 150 -8.36 0.14 -11.59
N ILE A 151 -7.42 0.60 -12.43
CA ILE A 151 -5.98 0.35 -12.24
C ILE A 151 -5.51 0.96 -10.91
N CYS A 152 -5.87 2.22 -10.65
CA CYS A 152 -5.49 2.92 -9.43
C CYS A 152 -6.06 2.23 -8.18
N LEU A 153 -7.34 1.86 -8.18
CA LEU A 153 -7.96 1.12 -7.08
C LEU A 153 -7.27 -0.24 -6.85
N GLY A 154 -6.99 -0.99 -7.92
CA GLY A 154 -6.28 -2.26 -7.83
C GLY A 154 -4.90 -2.12 -7.19
N MET A 155 -4.10 -1.15 -7.66
CA MET A 155 -2.77 -0.86 -7.11
C MET A 155 -2.82 -0.38 -5.67
N THR A 156 -3.78 0.48 -5.34
CA THR A 156 -4.00 1.00 -3.98
C THR A 156 -4.27 -0.13 -2.98
N LEU A 157 -5.17 -1.05 -3.35
CA LEU A 157 -5.50 -2.21 -2.52
C LEU A 157 -4.32 -3.20 -2.42
N PHE A 158 -3.62 -3.45 -3.52
CA PHE A 158 -2.42 -4.31 -3.52
C PHE A 158 -1.33 -3.74 -2.59
N CYS A 159 -0.96 -2.47 -2.77
CA CYS A 159 0.06 -1.83 -1.95
C CYS A 159 -0.34 -1.75 -0.47
N GLY A 160 -1.61 -1.41 -0.20
CA GLY A 160 -2.15 -1.37 1.16
C GLY A 160 -2.14 -2.73 1.85
N THR A 161 -2.49 -3.81 1.16
CA THR A 161 -2.49 -5.17 1.72
C THR A 161 -1.08 -5.69 2.01
N VAL A 162 -0.13 -5.50 1.08
CA VAL A 162 1.28 -5.87 1.28
C VAL A 162 1.88 -5.13 2.47
N GLY A 163 1.66 -3.82 2.56
CA GLY A 163 2.09 -3.00 3.70
C GLY A 163 1.50 -3.49 5.02
N TYR A 164 0.19 -3.71 5.07
CA TYR A 164 -0.50 -4.22 6.26
C TYR A 164 0.05 -5.57 6.73
N LEU A 165 0.31 -6.51 5.81
CA LEU A 165 0.87 -7.82 6.15
C LEU A 165 2.29 -7.71 6.71
N GLY A 166 3.13 -6.86 6.11
CA GLY A 166 4.47 -6.55 6.61
C GLY A 166 4.45 -5.96 8.02
N ALA A 167 3.62 -4.93 8.22
CA ALA A 167 3.40 -4.30 9.52
C ALA A 167 2.89 -5.30 10.57
N CYS A 168 1.94 -6.15 10.22
CA CYS A 168 1.42 -7.19 11.10
C CYS A 168 2.55 -8.11 11.60
N LYS A 169 3.38 -8.63 10.70
CA LYS A 169 4.50 -9.51 11.08
C LYS A 169 5.50 -8.80 11.99
N PHE A 170 5.79 -7.53 11.71
CA PHE A 170 6.67 -6.69 12.53
C PHE A 170 6.12 -6.46 13.95
N VAL A 171 4.84 -6.10 14.06
CA VAL A 171 4.18 -5.86 15.36
C VAL A 171 4.16 -7.12 16.21
N PHE A 172 3.83 -8.28 15.60
CA PHE A 172 3.91 -9.57 16.29
C PHE A 172 5.34 -9.89 16.75
N ALA A 173 6.36 -9.55 15.96
CA ALA A 173 7.75 -9.76 16.34
C ALA A 173 8.15 -8.89 17.54
N ILE A 174 7.78 -7.61 17.57
CA ILE A 174 8.08 -6.72 18.70
C ILE A 174 7.44 -7.24 19.99
N TYR A 175 6.12 -7.48 19.97
CA TYR A 175 5.42 -7.89 21.18
C TYR A 175 5.86 -9.27 21.69
N ARG A 176 6.35 -10.16 20.82
CA ARG A 176 6.92 -11.44 21.26
C ARG A 176 8.23 -11.27 22.04
N ASN A 177 9.09 -10.34 21.63
CA ASN A 177 10.41 -10.12 22.26
C ASN A 177 10.33 -9.29 23.55
N ILE A 178 9.35 -8.39 23.68
CA ILE A 178 9.18 -7.56 24.89
C ILE A 178 8.87 -8.40 26.16
N LYS A 179 8.42 -9.65 26.00
CA LYS A 179 8.02 -10.51 27.12
C LYS A 179 9.12 -11.46 27.60
N SER A 180 10.29 -11.46 26.97
CA SER A 180 11.43 -12.31 27.34
C SER A 180 12.45 -11.65 28.27
N ASP A 181 12.20 -10.40 28.69
CA ASP A 181 12.91 -9.73 29.79
C ASP A 181 11.96 -9.52 30.99
#